data_AF-A0A7S3VXU4-F1
#
_entry.id   AF-A0A7S3VXU4-F1
#
_cell.length_a   1.000
_cell.length_b   1.000
_cell.length_c   1.000
_cell.angle_alpha   90.00
_cell.angle_beta   90.00
_cell.angle_gamma   90.00
#
_symmetry.space_group_name_H-M   'P 1'
#
loop_
_entity.id
_entity.type
_entity.pdbx_description
1 polymer ?
#
loop_
_entity_poly.entity_id
_entity_poly.type
_entity_poly.pdbx_seq_one_letter_code
_entity_poly.pdbx_strand_id
1 'polypeptide(L)'
;GHSLGGAIAAIVGSRQHLPTLAVSPPGTLYSAQRFLTSRKELTKYLTVIQPDHDVVSQIDEQVGFVQNIRCRPDNPMKCHILGTTVQTLYDSCGDPRGRTLRQ
;
A
#
# COMPACT_ATOMS: atom_id res chain seq x y z
N GLY A 1 -1.91 0.75 -6.88
CA GLY A 1 -2.40 2.13 -6.68
C GLY A 1 -1.77 2.74 -5.43
N HIS A 2 -1.86 4.06 -5.25
CA HIS A 2 -1.39 4.78 -4.05
C HIS A 2 -2.54 5.51 -3.35
N SER A 3 -2.51 5.61 -2.02
CA SER A 3 -3.51 6.34 -1.23
C SER A 3 -4.93 5.84 -1.53
N LEU A 4 -5.89 6.74 -1.83
CA LEU A 4 -7.23 6.38 -2.29
C LEU A 4 -7.20 5.44 -3.52
N GLY A 5 -6.29 5.67 -4.47
CA GLY A 5 -6.11 4.80 -5.62
C GLY A 5 -5.58 3.40 -5.24
N GLY A 6 -4.93 3.27 -4.08
CA GLY A 6 -4.55 1.99 -3.48
C GLY A 6 -5.76 1.20 -3.00
N ALA A 7 -6.69 1.85 -2.29
CA ALA A 7 -7.93 1.23 -1.85
C ALA A 7 -8.84 0.84 -3.03
N ILE A 8 -8.97 1.70 -4.05
CA ILE A 8 -9.71 1.37 -5.26
C ILE A 8 -9.08 0.16 -5.96
N ALA A 9 -7.75 0.14 -6.10
CA ALA A 9 -7.04 -0.99 -6.69
C ALA A 9 -7.27 -2.27 -5.87
N ALA A 10 -7.21 -2.21 -4.54
CA ALA A 10 -7.46 -3.34 -3.66
C ALA A 10 -8.84 -3.97 -3.90
N ILE A 11 -9.89 -3.15 -3.94
CA ILE A 11 -11.26 -3.60 -4.20
C ILE A 11 -11.39 -4.16 -5.62
N VAL A 12 -11.05 -3.38 -6.64
CA VAL A 12 -11.27 -3.78 -8.04
C VAL A 12 -10.42 -4.98 -8.42
N GLY A 13 -9.14 -4.96 -8.05
CA GLY A 13 -8.20 -6.04 -8.36
C GLY A 13 -8.56 -7.34 -7.66
N SER A 14 -8.94 -7.29 -6.38
CA SER A 14 -9.37 -8.50 -5.66
C SER A 14 -10.67 -9.08 -6.21
N ARG A 15 -11.64 -8.25 -6.62
CA ARG A 15 -12.87 -8.71 -7.28
C ARG A 15 -12.61 -9.39 -8.63
N GLN A 16 -11.59 -8.95 -9.34
CA GLN A 16 -11.20 -9.50 -10.62
C GLN A 16 -10.16 -10.62 -10.49
N HIS A 17 -9.84 -11.04 -9.26
CA HIS A 17 -8.83 -12.07 -8.98
C HIS A 17 -7.45 -11.75 -9.57
N LEU A 18 -7.07 -10.46 -9.57
CA LEU A 18 -5.81 -9.98 -10.10
C LEU A 18 -4.83 -9.67 -8.97
N PRO A 19 -3.57 -10.14 -9.04
CA PRO A 19 -2.51 -9.72 -8.14
C PRO A 19 -2.42 -8.19 -8.12
N THR A 20 -2.55 -7.60 -6.93
CA THR A 20 -2.72 -6.17 -6.76
C THR A 20 -1.72 -5.63 -5.75
N LEU A 21 -1.02 -4.56 -6.15
CA LEU A 21 -0.13 -3.80 -5.27
C LEU A 21 -0.79 -2.48 -4.87
N ALA A 22 -0.92 -2.25 -3.57
CA ALA A 22 -1.38 -1.00 -2.99
C ALA A 22 -0.28 -0.41 -2.10
N VAL A 23 0.04 0.87 -2.32
CA VAL A 23 1.06 1.59 -1.56
C VAL A 23 0.39 2.65 -0.73
N SER A 24 0.61 2.64 0.58
CA SER A 24 -0.02 3.57 1.51
C SER A 24 -1.56 3.68 1.37
N PRO A 25 -2.32 2.57 1.15
CA PRO A 25 -3.77 2.67 1.06
C PRO A 25 -4.38 2.84 2.47
N PRO A 26 -5.57 3.45 2.61
CA PRO A 26 -6.37 3.15 3.78
C PRO A 26 -6.76 1.67 3.77
N GLY A 27 -7.00 1.12 4.96
CA GLY A 27 -7.56 -0.21 5.13
C GLY A 27 -8.91 -0.36 4.41
N THR A 28 -9.24 -1.59 4.04
CA THR A 28 -10.45 -1.88 3.26
C THR A 28 -11.25 -3.03 3.87
N LEU A 29 -10.85 -3.57 5.02
CA LEU A 29 -11.47 -4.74 5.61
C LEU A 29 -12.95 -4.50 5.94
N TYR A 30 -13.25 -3.43 6.68
CA TYR A 30 -14.61 -3.19 7.15
C TYR A 30 -15.54 -2.74 6.02
N SER A 31 -15.00 -2.07 5.00
CA SER A 31 -15.76 -1.59 3.85
C SER A 31 -15.85 -2.60 2.69
N ALA A 32 -15.07 -3.69 2.72
CA ALA A 32 -14.97 -4.68 1.63
C ALA A 32 -16.33 -5.18 1.12
N GLN A 33 -17.21 -5.59 2.05
CA GLN A 33 -18.51 -6.17 1.70
C GLN A 33 -19.42 -5.16 0.99
N ARG A 34 -19.35 -3.88 1.36
CA ARG A 34 -20.11 -2.80 0.71
C ARG A 34 -19.70 -2.63 -0.76
N PHE A 35 -18.47 -3.00 -1.09
CA PHE A 35 -17.96 -2.96 -2.46
C PHE A 35 -17.98 -4.32 -3.16
N LEU A 36 -18.82 -5.26 -2.69
CA LEU A 36 -18.97 -6.60 -3.29
C LEU A 36 -17.63 -7.37 -3.36
N THR A 37 -16.77 -7.16 -2.37
CA THR A 37 -15.49 -7.85 -2.21
C THR A 37 -15.50 -8.61 -0.89
N SER A 38 -14.88 -9.79 -0.86
CA SER A 38 -14.76 -10.57 0.38
C SER A 38 -13.38 -10.38 1.00
N ARG A 39 -13.30 -10.55 2.34
CA ARG A 39 -12.02 -10.61 3.06
C ARG A 39 -11.10 -11.69 2.47
N LYS A 40 -11.66 -12.82 2.02
CA LYS A 40 -10.92 -13.92 1.40
C LYS A 40 -10.23 -13.47 0.10
N GLU A 41 -10.95 -12.77 -0.77
CA GLU A 41 -10.38 -12.27 -2.03
C GLU A 41 -9.29 -11.23 -1.77
N LEU A 42 -9.53 -10.28 -0.87
CA LEU A 42 -8.50 -9.31 -0.45
C LEU A 42 -7.27 -10.02 0.11
N THR A 43 -7.48 -11.02 0.97
CA THR A 43 -6.36 -11.77 1.59
C THR A 43 -5.51 -12.48 0.53
N LYS A 44 -6.13 -12.96 -0.55
CA LYS A 44 -5.47 -13.76 -1.57
C LYS A 44 -4.74 -12.92 -2.63
N TYR A 45 -5.30 -11.78 -3.02
CA TYR A 45 -4.83 -11.03 -4.18
C TYR A 45 -4.18 -9.69 -3.86
N LEU A 46 -4.26 -9.21 -2.62
CA LEU A 46 -3.71 -7.91 -2.22
C LEU A 46 -2.33 -8.03 -1.56
N THR A 47 -1.41 -7.20 -2.03
CA THR A 47 -0.17 -6.83 -1.35
C THR A 47 -0.21 -5.35 -1.00
N VAL A 48 0.02 -5.04 0.27
CA VAL A 48 0.07 -3.69 0.82
C VAL A 48 1.50 -3.35 1.21
N ILE A 49 2.00 -2.20 0.77
CA ILE A 49 3.18 -1.55 1.35
C ILE A 49 2.68 -0.49 2.34
N GLN A 50 3.03 -0.66 3.61
CA GLN A 50 2.60 0.21 4.71
C GLN A 50 3.83 0.90 5.32
N PRO A 51 4.07 2.19 5.04
CA PRO A 51 5.08 2.95 5.75
C PRO A 51 4.69 3.18 7.21
N ASP A 52 5.65 3.05 8.12
CA ASP A 52 5.45 3.40 9.53
C ASP A 52 5.00 4.86 9.66
N HIS A 53 4.12 5.14 10.63
CA HIS A 53 3.61 6.49 10.92
C HIS A 53 2.83 7.17 9.77
N ASP A 54 2.53 6.49 8.66
CA ASP A 54 1.60 6.99 7.65
C ASP A 54 0.17 7.01 8.19
N VAL A 55 -0.39 8.22 8.37
CA VAL A 55 -1.72 8.43 8.94
C VAL A 55 -2.85 7.82 8.09
N VAL A 56 -2.70 7.79 6.75
CA VAL A 56 -3.75 7.25 5.87
C VAL A 56 -3.80 5.73 5.99
N SER A 57 -2.63 5.09 6.08
CA SER A 57 -2.52 3.64 6.21
C SER A 57 -3.03 3.10 7.55
N GLN A 58 -3.28 3.98 8.53
CA GLN A 58 -3.85 3.66 9.84
C GLN A 58 -5.38 3.76 9.90
N ILE A 59 -6.03 4.22 8.82
CA ILE A 59 -7.49 4.25 8.73
C ILE A 59 -7.98 2.87 8.32
N ASP A 60 -8.90 2.25 9.08
CA ASP A 60 -9.39 0.87 8.85
C ASP A 60 -8.23 -0.17 8.95
N GLU A 61 -8.53 -1.45 8.80
CA GLU A 61 -7.56 -2.54 8.87
C GLU A 61 -7.01 -2.94 7.49
N GLN A 62 -5.70 -3.16 7.45
CA GLN A 62 -5.01 -3.74 6.29
C GLN A 62 -5.22 -5.25 6.24
N VAL A 63 -5.33 -5.81 5.03
CA VAL A 63 -5.52 -7.24 4.77
C VAL A 63 -4.69 -7.71 3.58
N GLY A 64 -4.51 -9.02 3.45
CA GLY A 64 -3.57 -9.59 2.47
C GLY A 64 -2.16 -9.65 3.02
N PHE A 65 -1.18 -9.63 2.12
CA PHE A 65 0.21 -9.54 2.51
C PHE A 65 0.57 -8.08 2.81
N VAL A 66 0.89 -7.78 4.07
CA VAL A 66 1.23 -6.42 4.51
C VAL A 66 2.73 -6.35 4.78
N GLN A 67 3.44 -5.59 3.94
CA GLN A 67 4.85 -5.28 4.14
C GLN A 67 4.97 -3.92 4.82
N ASN A 68 5.31 -3.95 6.11
CA ASN A 68 5.67 -2.74 6.83
C ASN A 68 7.07 -2.27 6.41
N ILE A 69 7.25 -0.98 6.18
CA ILE A 69 8.55 -0.38 5.87
C ILE A 69 8.82 0.81 6.78
N ARG A 70 10.09 1.01 7.10
CA ARG A 70 10.49 2.12 7.96
C ARG A 70 10.28 3.46 7.26
N CYS A 71 9.53 4.36 7.88
CA CYS A 71 9.54 5.77 7.51
C CYS A 71 10.48 6.56 8.44
N ARG A 72 11.43 7.30 7.87
CA ARG A 72 12.37 8.16 8.64
C ARG A 72 11.80 9.54 8.99
N PRO A 73 11.06 10.24 8.12
CA PRO A 73 10.46 11.53 8.47
C PRO A 73 9.57 11.47 9.71
N ASP A 74 9.71 12.43 10.62
CA ASP A 74 8.82 12.57 11.80
C ASP A 74 7.43 13.15 11.45
N ASN A 75 7.17 13.43 10.17
CA ASN A 75 5.90 13.97 9.70
C ASN A 75 5.06 12.86 9.05
N PRO A 76 3.89 12.50 9.62
CA PRO A 76 3.01 11.45 9.10
C PRO A 76 2.63 11.62 7.63
N MET A 77 2.41 12.86 7.19
CA MET A 77 2.09 13.13 5.78
C MET A 77 3.28 12.98 4.86
N LYS A 78 4.51 13.20 5.34
CA LYS A 78 5.72 12.88 4.54
C LYS A 78 5.90 11.37 4.39
N CYS A 79 5.50 10.58 5.38
CA CYS A 79 5.48 9.10 5.28
C CYS A 79 4.46 8.60 4.26
N HIS A 80 3.34 9.32 4.11
CA HIS A 80 2.32 9.00 3.12
C HIS A 80 2.77 9.22 1.67
N ILE A 81 3.76 10.08 1.41
CA ILE A 81 4.19 10.42 0.05
C ILE A 81 4.83 9.22 -0.62
N LEU A 82 4.39 8.91 -1.84
CA LEU A 82 4.90 7.80 -2.63
C LEU A 82 6.41 7.90 -2.88
N GLY A 83 6.92 9.11 -3.14
CA GLY A 83 8.36 9.36 -3.31
C GLY A 83 9.19 8.92 -2.09
N THR A 84 8.72 9.20 -0.88
CA THR A 84 9.38 8.74 0.37
C THR A 84 9.41 7.22 0.43
N THR A 85 8.30 6.56 0.14
CA THR A 85 8.21 5.08 0.10
C THR A 85 9.21 4.50 -0.91
N VAL A 86 9.22 5.05 -2.13
CA VAL A 86 10.10 4.59 -3.21
C VAL A 86 11.57 4.78 -2.83
N GLN A 87 11.92 5.91 -2.21
CA GLN A 87 13.27 6.14 -1.72
C GLN A 87 13.66 5.15 -0.62
N THR A 88 12.78 4.89 0.35
CA THR A 88 13.04 3.88 1.39
C THR A 88 13.30 2.51 0.78
N LEU A 89 12.49 2.10 -0.19
CA LEU A 89 12.68 0.82 -0.89
C LEU A 89 14.00 0.78 -1.64
N TYR A 90 14.37 1.87 -2.31
CA TYR A 90 15.65 1.99 -3.01
C TYR A 90 16.84 1.95 -2.05
N ASP A 91 16.79 2.69 -0.95
CA ASP A 91 17.84 2.69 0.09
C ASP A 91 18.04 1.30 0.71
N SER A 92 16.95 0.54 0.84
CA SER A 92 16.96 -0.76 1.54
C SER A 92 17.35 -1.92 0.63
N CYS A 93 16.89 -1.92 -0.63
CA CYS A 93 17.04 -3.03 -1.56
C CYS A 93 17.99 -2.73 -2.74
N GLY A 94 18.35 -1.47 -2.94
CA GLY A 94 19.05 -1.00 -4.14
C GLY A 94 18.20 -1.05 -5.40
N ASP A 95 18.82 -0.80 -6.55
CA ASP A 95 18.23 -1.09 -7.85
C ASP A 95 19.19 -1.87 -8.75
N PRO A 96 19.03 -3.19 -8.88
CA PRO A 96 19.91 -4.01 -9.71
C PRO A 96 19.80 -3.68 -11.21
N ARG A 97 18.79 -2.90 -11.63
CA ARG A 97 18.59 -2.46 -13.01
C ARG A 97 19.15 -1.06 -13.29
N GLY A 98 19.76 -0.39 -12.31
CA GLY A 98 20.43 0.90 -12.51
C GLY A 98 19.52 2.05 -12.95
N ARG A 99 18.24 2.05 -12.58
CA ARG A 99 17.30 3.14 -12.84
C ARG A 99 17.61 4.28 -11.89
N THR A 100 17.64 5.50 -12.43
CA THR A 100 17.79 6.71 -11.65
C THR A 100 16.44 7.19 -11.14
N LEU A 101 16.25 7.18 -9.83
CA LEU A 101 15.16 7.90 -9.18
C LEU A 101 15.58 9.37 -9.08
N ARG A 102 15.24 10.17 -10.10
CA ARG A 102 15.34 11.63 -9.97
C ARG A 102 14.21 12.08 -9.03
N GLN A 103 14.58 12.54 -7.84
CA GLN A 103 13.69 13.30 -6.96
C GLN A 103 13.71 14.77 -7.37
#